data_AF-A0A841I1N8-F1
#
_entry.id   AF-A0A841I1N8-F1
#
_cell.length_a   1.000
_cell.length_b   1.000
_cell.length_c   1.000
_cell.angle_alpha   90.00
_cell.angle_beta   90.00
_cell.angle_gamma   90.00
#
_symmetry.space_group_name_H-M   'P 1'
#
loop_
_entity.id
_entity.type
_entity.pdbx_description
1 polymer ?
#
loop_
_entity_poly.entity_id
_entity_poly.type
_entity_poly.pdbx_seq_one_letter_code
_entity_poly.pdbx_strand_id
1 'polypeptide(L)'
;MDPYISPDLTPTPPPLSAQEPGVVPAAGPLIRHAFLEQAQRAGYHALPEVPLVRQQADTFFVMASVAAHTALFEPAAARTHTRYAVAQRVFEGNRLEDVGVYPLSLPFDVMLSFFRFADASALPALDFTHRFLRDAVGIAPETLYYCTTRGLGLEQALYAAGAQTRQVVLWEKDRPLRLGPGRPQGQYLKLYLPYRHGLLPIAVLGFIPLPDGLAVDSAFFLERLALVREAQPHPFAASSHRDLLRALRADPALARLGERALYRWAAHLRALLMLLHDGADIGGKGAGHVLNKMVRDLAYTVHAHSAPIRLEALLTACARGLAHSGYALDPADLSGPRAALEEALDRAARQIRQELARLEHAVRRQGLEAVDLARFASERGLRPEWARQRLQQLGHVLPASHGPERYSLRNAAFPFESCTFAPPLQPRAFLQAAEARR
;
A
#
# COMPACT_ATOMS: atom_id res chain seq x y z
N MET A 1 27.53 -38.86 25.56
CA MET A 1 28.08 -38.67 24.20
C MET A 1 26.96 -39.05 23.26
N ASP A 2 26.29 -38.05 22.69
CA ASP A 2 25.00 -38.22 22.00
C ASP A 2 25.18 -37.78 20.53
N PRO A 3 24.97 -38.66 19.54
CA PRO A 3 25.27 -38.37 18.15
C PRO A 3 24.00 -38.15 17.31
N TYR A 4 23.18 -37.13 17.59
CA TYR A 4 22.14 -36.68 16.64
C TYR A 4 21.84 -35.18 16.81
N ILE A 5 22.58 -34.33 16.10
CA ILE A 5 22.18 -32.96 15.80
C ILE A 5 22.06 -32.86 14.27
N SER A 6 20.83 -32.94 13.76
CA SER A 6 20.51 -32.53 12.39
C SER A 6 20.29 -31.02 12.35
N PRO A 7 21.04 -30.26 11.53
CA PRO A 7 20.79 -28.86 11.29
C PRO A 7 20.06 -28.71 9.95
N ASP A 8 18.73 -28.67 9.94
CA ASP A 8 17.90 -27.91 8.97
C ASP A 8 16.43 -28.30 9.11
N LEU A 9 15.66 -27.42 9.72
CA LEU A 9 14.20 -27.36 9.56
C LEU A 9 13.83 -25.89 9.37
N THR A 10 14.22 -25.34 8.21
CA THR A 10 13.38 -24.31 7.61
C THR A 10 12.13 -25.02 7.11
N PRO A 11 10.92 -24.67 7.60
CA PRO A 11 9.71 -25.25 7.03
C PRO A 11 9.61 -24.81 5.57
N THR A 12 9.83 -25.75 4.66
CA THR A 12 9.52 -25.57 3.25
C THR A 12 8.01 -25.37 3.17
N PRO A 13 7.49 -24.28 2.57
CA PRO A 13 6.06 -24.16 2.36
C PRO A 13 5.58 -25.39 1.57
N PRO A 14 4.38 -25.92 1.86
CA PRO A 14 3.90 -27.11 1.16
C PRO A 14 3.91 -26.83 -0.35
N PRO A 15 4.35 -27.80 -1.19
CA PRO A 15 4.24 -27.65 -2.62
C PRO A 15 2.77 -27.48 -2.96
N LEU A 16 2.42 -26.31 -3.50
CA LEU A 16 1.15 -26.14 -4.19
C LEU A 16 1.15 -27.18 -5.31
N SER A 17 0.26 -28.18 -5.22
CA SER A 17 0.03 -29.13 -6.29
C SER A 17 -0.07 -28.34 -7.59
N ALA A 18 0.71 -28.73 -8.60
CA ALA A 18 0.59 -28.18 -9.94
C ALA A 18 -0.83 -28.46 -10.44
N GLN A 19 -1.75 -27.54 -10.17
CA GLN A 19 -3.04 -27.48 -10.84
C GLN A 19 -2.75 -27.08 -12.28
N GLU A 20 -3.37 -27.79 -13.22
CA GLU A 20 -3.44 -27.41 -14.62
C GLU A 20 -3.77 -25.91 -14.76
N PRO A 21 -3.40 -25.24 -15.88
CA PRO A 21 -3.69 -23.83 -16.10
C PRO A 21 -5.20 -23.57 -16.31
N GLY A 22 -5.97 -23.75 -15.24
CA GLY A 22 -7.30 -23.22 -15.02
C GLY A 22 -7.20 -21.84 -14.39
N VAL A 23 -8.20 -20.99 -14.64
CA VAL A 23 -8.30 -19.66 -14.04
C VAL A 23 -8.31 -19.81 -12.51
N VAL A 24 -7.18 -19.57 -11.85
CA VAL A 24 -7.14 -19.48 -10.38
C VAL A 24 -8.14 -18.38 -9.99
N PRO A 25 -9.23 -18.70 -9.27
CA PRO A 25 -10.21 -17.71 -8.89
C PRO A 25 -9.51 -16.64 -8.04
N ALA A 26 -9.80 -15.37 -8.32
CA ALA A 26 -9.20 -14.28 -7.59
C ALA A 26 -9.47 -14.41 -6.09
N ALA A 27 -8.42 -14.36 -5.28
CA ALA A 27 -8.53 -14.64 -3.87
C ALA A 27 -9.16 -13.48 -3.08
N GLY A 28 -8.99 -12.25 -3.56
CA GLY A 28 -9.42 -11.04 -2.85
C GLY A 28 -10.91 -11.02 -2.48
N PRO A 29 -11.86 -11.25 -3.40
CA PRO A 29 -13.28 -11.20 -3.04
C PRO A 29 -13.67 -12.30 -2.05
N LEU A 30 -13.06 -13.49 -2.16
CA LEU A 30 -13.27 -14.60 -1.24
C LEU A 30 -12.74 -14.28 0.16
N ILE A 31 -11.53 -13.73 0.27
CA ILE A 31 -10.93 -13.31 1.55
C ILE A 31 -11.77 -12.20 2.19
N ARG A 32 -12.19 -11.19 1.41
CA ARG A 32 -13.05 -10.10 1.88
C ARG A 32 -14.38 -10.63 2.42
N HIS A 33 -15.03 -11.52 1.68
CA HIS A 33 -16.29 -12.12 2.10
C HIS A 33 -16.12 -12.96 3.38
N ALA A 34 -15.11 -13.85 3.40
CA ALA A 34 -14.83 -14.70 4.55
C ALA A 34 -14.51 -13.90 5.82
N PHE A 35 -13.78 -12.79 5.70
CA PHE A 35 -13.51 -11.89 6.82
C PHE A 35 -14.81 -11.34 7.44
N LEU A 36 -15.69 -10.78 6.60
CA LEU A 36 -16.95 -10.17 7.06
C LEU A 36 -17.90 -11.22 7.64
N GLU A 37 -18.00 -12.38 7.00
CA GLU A 37 -18.82 -13.50 7.47
C GLU A 37 -18.33 -14.03 8.83
N GLN A 38 -17.01 -14.22 8.99
CA GLN A 38 -16.42 -14.64 10.25
C GLN A 38 -16.58 -13.59 11.35
N ALA A 39 -16.44 -12.31 11.01
CA ALA A 39 -16.71 -11.21 11.94
C ALA A 39 -18.17 -11.21 12.41
N GLN A 40 -19.13 -11.35 11.48
CA GLN A 40 -20.55 -11.43 11.81
C GLN A 40 -20.85 -12.63 12.73
N ARG A 41 -20.33 -13.82 12.42
CA ARG A 41 -20.46 -15.02 13.27
C ARG A 41 -19.83 -14.83 14.66
N ALA A 42 -18.79 -14.01 14.77
CA ALA A 42 -18.14 -13.65 16.04
C ALA A 42 -18.82 -12.47 16.78
N GLY A 43 -19.98 -12.01 16.29
CA GLY A 43 -20.79 -10.97 16.91
C GLY A 43 -20.29 -9.54 16.66
N TYR A 44 -19.53 -9.31 15.59
CA TYR A 44 -19.12 -7.97 15.20
C TYR A 44 -20.23 -7.30 14.38
N HIS A 45 -20.50 -6.04 14.69
CA HIS A 45 -21.42 -5.21 13.92
C HIS A 45 -20.74 -4.69 12.64
N ALA A 46 -21.34 -4.92 11.48
CA ALA A 46 -20.81 -4.39 10.22
C ALA A 46 -20.91 -2.86 10.18
N LEU A 47 -19.82 -2.16 9.87
CA LEU A 47 -19.83 -0.73 9.61
C LEU A 47 -19.96 -0.47 8.11
N PRO A 48 -20.61 0.65 7.73
CA PRO A 48 -20.62 1.07 6.34
C PRO A 48 -19.21 1.49 5.91
N GLU A 49 -18.85 1.16 4.67
CA GLU A 49 -17.65 1.69 4.02
C GLU A 49 -17.82 3.20 3.74
N VAL A 50 -16.78 3.98 4.00
CA VAL A 50 -16.74 5.44 3.76
C VAL A 50 -16.03 5.74 2.43
N PRO A 51 -16.43 6.76 1.67
CA PRO A 51 -15.69 7.18 0.47
C PRO A 51 -14.23 7.58 0.78
N LEU A 52 -13.34 7.40 -0.20
CA LEU A 52 -11.92 7.75 -0.09
C LEU A 52 -11.69 9.22 0.23
N VAL A 53 -12.55 10.09 -0.30
CA VAL A 53 -12.45 11.55 -0.14
C VAL A 53 -13.26 11.98 1.07
N ARG A 54 -12.61 12.67 2.00
CA ARG A 54 -13.27 13.17 3.22
C ARG A 54 -13.68 14.61 3.03
N GLN A 55 -14.95 14.91 3.29
CA GLN A 55 -15.43 16.28 3.43
C GLN A 55 -15.25 16.74 4.88
N GLN A 56 -14.82 17.99 5.09
CA GLN A 56 -14.78 18.62 6.42
C GLN A 56 -13.98 17.82 7.47
N ALA A 57 -12.78 17.34 7.12
CA ALA A 57 -11.92 16.58 8.02
C ALA A 57 -10.47 17.11 8.02
N ASP A 58 -9.70 16.73 9.03
CA ASP A 58 -8.28 17.09 9.19
C ASP A 58 -7.38 16.61 8.04
N THR A 59 -7.86 15.67 7.23
CA THR A 59 -7.15 15.06 6.10
C THR A 59 -8.09 14.90 4.92
N PHE A 60 -7.58 15.05 3.70
CA PHE A 60 -8.39 14.93 2.47
C PHE A 60 -8.83 13.50 2.16
N PHE A 61 -8.13 12.49 2.68
CA PHE A 61 -8.34 11.10 2.33
C PHE A 61 -8.50 10.19 3.53
N VAL A 62 -9.28 9.12 3.37
CA VAL A 62 -9.30 7.99 4.29
C VAL A 62 -8.00 7.19 4.09
N MET A 63 -7.02 7.39 4.97
CA MET A 63 -5.73 6.71 4.91
C MET A 63 -5.69 5.37 5.68
N ALA A 64 -6.70 5.11 6.51
CA ALA A 64 -6.85 3.89 7.29
C ALA A 64 -8.32 3.68 7.68
N SER A 65 -8.74 2.46 7.97
CA SER A 65 -10.12 2.18 8.42
C SER A 65 -10.48 2.96 9.68
N VAL A 66 -9.58 3.06 10.65
CA VAL A 66 -9.80 3.88 11.85
C VAL A 66 -10.00 5.37 11.52
N ALA A 67 -9.39 5.88 10.44
CA ALA A 67 -9.56 7.27 10.02
C ALA A 67 -10.97 7.55 9.44
N ALA A 68 -11.63 6.53 8.89
CA ALA A 68 -13.03 6.60 8.46
C ALA A 68 -14.01 6.56 9.65
N HIS A 69 -13.59 5.97 10.77
CA HIS A 69 -14.46 5.72 11.93
C HIS A 69 -13.88 6.27 13.24
N THR A 70 -13.19 7.42 13.18
CA THR A 70 -12.52 8.02 14.35
C THR A 70 -13.48 8.31 15.50
N ALA A 71 -14.74 8.60 15.18
CA ALA A 71 -15.79 8.83 16.17
C ALA A 71 -15.95 7.66 17.15
N LEU A 72 -15.66 6.42 16.74
CA LEU A 72 -15.70 5.26 17.64
C LEU A 72 -14.59 5.27 18.69
N PHE A 73 -13.54 6.07 18.53
CA PHE A 73 -12.39 6.12 19.45
C PHE A 73 -12.37 7.40 20.28
N GLU A 74 -13.40 8.23 20.17
CA GLU A 74 -13.51 9.44 20.99
C GLU A 74 -13.93 9.07 22.43
N PRO A 75 -13.46 9.80 23.46
CA PRO A 75 -13.82 9.52 24.85
C PRO A 75 -15.34 9.60 25.11
N ALA A 76 -16.02 10.54 24.44
CA ALA A 76 -17.47 10.74 24.54
C ALA A 76 -18.27 9.91 23.52
N ALA A 77 -17.64 8.95 22.83
CA ALA A 77 -18.31 8.16 21.81
C ALA A 77 -19.46 7.34 22.41
N ALA A 78 -20.68 7.59 21.95
CA ALA A 78 -21.85 6.76 22.26
C ALA A 78 -21.80 5.45 21.43
N ARG A 79 -20.92 4.53 21.81
CA ARG A 79 -20.78 3.22 21.17
C ARG A 79 -22.02 2.38 21.46
N THR A 80 -22.68 1.89 20.42
CA THR A 80 -23.83 0.99 20.54
C THR A 80 -23.42 -0.49 20.66
N HIS A 81 -22.20 -0.82 20.25
CA HIS A 81 -21.63 -2.16 20.26
C HIS A 81 -20.17 -2.10 20.74
N THR A 82 -19.64 -3.24 21.18
CA THR A 82 -18.23 -3.37 21.59
C THR A 82 -17.34 -3.94 20.50
N ARG A 83 -17.93 -4.37 19.37
CA ARG A 83 -17.23 -5.06 18.28
C ARG A 83 -17.79 -4.58 16.94
N TYR A 84 -16.90 -4.14 16.06
CA TYR A 84 -17.26 -3.65 14.73
C TYR A 84 -16.34 -4.23 13.66
N ALA A 85 -16.82 -4.44 12.45
CA ALA A 85 -15.99 -4.89 11.32
C ALA A 85 -16.33 -4.14 10.04
N VAL A 86 -15.33 -3.90 9.20
CA VAL A 86 -15.44 -3.15 7.94
C VAL A 86 -14.41 -3.64 6.93
N ALA A 87 -14.77 -3.58 5.64
CA ALA A 87 -13.82 -3.60 4.54
C ALA A 87 -13.79 -2.19 3.95
N GLN A 88 -12.68 -1.49 4.13
CA GLN A 88 -12.57 -0.06 3.82
C GLN A 88 -11.49 0.15 2.77
N ARG A 89 -11.84 0.72 1.63
CA ARG A 89 -10.86 1.31 0.71
C ARG A 89 -10.11 2.46 1.36
N VAL A 90 -8.81 2.50 1.13
CA VAL A 90 -7.94 3.54 1.68
C VAL A 90 -7.04 4.13 0.59
N PHE A 91 -6.60 5.36 0.79
CA PHE A 91 -5.66 6.03 -0.09
C PHE A 91 -4.49 6.67 0.65
N GLU A 92 -3.25 6.35 0.28
CA GLU A 92 -2.00 6.93 0.82
C GLU A 92 -1.32 7.86 -0.20
N GLY A 93 -1.51 9.17 -0.04
CA GLY A 93 -0.94 10.20 -0.92
C GLY A 93 0.47 10.70 -0.57
N ASN A 94 1.03 10.25 0.57
CA ASN A 94 2.23 10.86 1.16
C ASN A 94 3.56 10.43 0.52
N ARG A 95 3.59 9.29 -0.19
CA ARG A 95 4.82 8.71 -0.76
C ARG A 95 4.63 8.24 -2.20
N LEU A 96 4.02 9.08 -3.03
CA LEU A 96 3.77 8.76 -4.44
C LEU A 96 5.07 8.54 -5.24
N GLU A 97 6.18 9.10 -4.80
CA GLU A 97 7.52 8.90 -5.37
C GLU A 97 8.04 7.45 -5.25
N ASP A 98 7.58 6.70 -4.26
CA ASP A 98 7.94 5.29 -4.07
C ASP A 98 7.21 4.35 -5.05
N VAL A 99 6.16 4.84 -5.71
CA VAL A 99 5.24 4.01 -6.49
C VAL A 99 5.94 3.53 -7.77
N GLY A 100 5.92 2.21 -7.95
CA GLY A 100 6.66 1.51 -9.00
C GLY A 100 8.13 1.27 -8.69
N VAL A 101 8.66 1.86 -7.61
CA VAL A 101 10.02 1.57 -7.11
C VAL A 101 9.99 0.41 -6.11
N TYR A 102 8.98 0.37 -5.24
CA TYR A 102 8.78 -0.69 -4.27
C TYR A 102 7.45 -1.41 -4.48
N PRO A 103 7.38 -2.74 -4.27
CA PRO A 103 6.19 -3.53 -4.60
C PRO A 103 4.99 -3.22 -3.70
N LEU A 104 5.22 -2.81 -2.44
CA LEU A 104 4.17 -2.55 -1.46
C LEU A 104 3.78 -1.05 -1.34
N SER A 105 4.34 -0.20 -2.19
CA SER A 105 3.96 1.22 -2.26
C SER A 105 2.80 1.40 -3.23
N LEU A 106 1.64 0.88 -2.84
CA LEU A 106 0.38 1.06 -3.54
C LEU A 106 -0.37 2.26 -2.92
N PRO A 107 -0.77 3.28 -3.71
CA PRO A 107 -1.54 4.40 -3.18
C PRO A 107 -2.95 4.01 -2.80
N PHE A 108 -3.49 2.91 -3.33
CA PHE A 108 -4.83 2.41 -3.06
C PHE A 108 -4.74 0.95 -2.62
N ASP A 109 -5.36 0.64 -1.48
CA ASP A 109 -5.49 -0.70 -0.90
C ASP A 109 -6.89 -0.85 -0.28
N VAL A 110 -7.28 -2.07 0.03
CA VAL A 110 -8.44 -2.37 0.90
C VAL A 110 -7.94 -2.87 2.24
N MET A 111 -8.37 -2.20 3.31
CA MET A 111 -8.15 -2.65 4.67
C MET A 111 -9.38 -3.41 5.17
N LEU A 112 -9.18 -4.69 5.47
CA LEU A 112 -10.14 -5.45 6.27
C LEU A 112 -9.83 -5.15 7.73
N SER A 113 -10.81 -4.65 8.46
CA SER A 113 -10.60 -4.09 9.79
C SER A 113 -11.69 -4.52 10.75
N PHE A 114 -11.29 -4.82 11.96
CA PHE A 114 -12.18 -4.97 13.09
C PHE A 114 -11.78 -3.98 14.17
N PHE A 115 -12.78 -3.46 14.89
CA PHE A 115 -12.60 -2.64 16.07
C PHE A 115 -13.19 -3.37 17.27
N ARG A 116 -12.47 -3.35 18.39
CA ARG A 116 -12.94 -3.92 19.66
C ARG A 116 -12.80 -2.89 20.76
N PHE A 117 -13.69 -2.93 21.75
CA PHE A 117 -13.73 -2.01 22.89
C PHE A 117 -14.00 -2.78 24.17
N ALA A 118 -13.52 -2.25 25.30
CA ALA A 118 -13.65 -2.84 26.62
C ALA A 118 -13.10 -4.27 26.75
N ASP A 119 -12.08 -4.61 25.95
CA ASP A 119 -11.39 -5.90 26.12
C ASP A 119 -10.46 -5.84 27.35
N ALA A 120 -10.41 -6.90 28.14
CA ALA A 120 -9.50 -7.01 29.28
C ALA A 120 -8.04 -7.27 28.86
N SER A 121 -7.81 -7.77 27.64
CA SER A 121 -6.47 -8.08 27.11
C SER A 121 -6.47 -8.10 25.58
N ALA A 122 -5.28 -8.22 24.98
CA ALA A 122 -5.13 -8.37 23.54
C ALA A 122 -5.52 -9.76 23.00
N LEU A 123 -5.69 -10.77 23.86
CA LEU A 123 -5.88 -12.17 23.46
C LEU A 123 -7.11 -12.37 22.52
N PRO A 124 -8.31 -11.82 22.80
CA PRO A 124 -9.45 -12.00 21.91
C PRO A 124 -9.22 -11.45 20.48
N ALA A 125 -8.47 -10.36 20.35
CA ALA A 125 -8.11 -9.81 19.05
C ALA A 125 -7.11 -10.70 18.31
N LEU A 126 -6.13 -11.26 19.03
CA LEU A 126 -5.16 -12.23 18.47
C LEU A 126 -5.86 -13.53 18.04
N ASP A 127 -6.80 -14.05 18.84
CA ASP A 127 -7.56 -15.25 18.50
C ASP A 127 -8.42 -15.06 17.25
N PHE A 128 -9.08 -13.91 17.11
CA PHE A 128 -9.79 -13.59 15.87
C PHE A 128 -8.82 -13.50 14.69
N THR A 129 -7.70 -12.79 14.87
CA THR A 129 -6.65 -12.61 13.85
C THR A 129 -6.11 -13.95 13.36
N HIS A 130 -5.70 -14.84 14.26
CA HIS A 130 -5.15 -16.15 13.91
C HIS A 130 -6.17 -17.05 13.22
N ARG A 131 -7.42 -17.07 13.70
CA ARG A 131 -8.48 -17.84 13.05
C ARG A 131 -8.77 -17.31 11.64
N PHE A 132 -8.88 -15.99 11.46
CA PHE A 132 -9.10 -15.40 10.14
C PHE A 132 -7.98 -15.73 9.16
N LEU A 133 -6.72 -15.51 9.57
CA LEU A 133 -5.56 -15.78 8.70
C LEU A 133 -5.48 -17.27 8.32
N ARG A 134 -5.73 -18.18 9.26
CA ARG A 134 -5.71 -19.62 9.00
C ARG A 134 -6.88 -20.05 8.11
N ASP A 135 -8.10 -19.70 8.50
CA ASP A 135 -9.31 -20.29 7.91
C ASP A 135 -9.66 -19.64 6.57
N ALA A 136 -9.48 -18.31 6.42
CA ALA A 136 -9.81 -17.59 5.19
C ALA A 136 -8.65 -17.47 4.21
N VAL A 137 -7.41 -17.34 4.71
CA VAL A 137 -6.22 -17.12 3.86
C VAL A 137 -5.36 -18.38 3.72
N GLY A 138 -5.40 -19.29 4.69
CA GLY A 138 -4.52 -20.46 4.73
C GLY A 138 -3.13 -20.16 5.30
N ILE A 139 -2.99 -19.09 6.08
CA ILE A 139 -1.73 -18.73 6.74
C ILE A 139 -1.74 -19.30 8.16
N ALA A 140 -0.82 -20.23 8.41
CA ALA A 140 -0.68 -20.86 9.72
C ALA A 140 0.00 -19.90 10.72
N PRO A 141 -0.58 -19.63 11.91
CA PRO A 141 -0.03 -18.66 12.88
C PRO A 141 1.43 -18.91 13.29
N GLU A 142 1.88 -20.16 13.31
CA GLU A 142 3.26 -20.56 13.60
C GLU A 142 4.30 -20.08 12.57
N THR A 143 3.85 -19.60 11.41
CA THR A 143 4.70 -19.00 10.37
C THR A 143 4.86 -17.49 10.51
N LEU A 144 4.04 -16.85 11.36
CA LEU A 144 4.03 -15.40 11.52
C LEU A 144 5.19 -14.91 12.39
N TYR A 145 5.59 -13.67 12.15
CA TYR A 145 6.49 -12.91 13.01
C TYR A 145 5.79 -11.65 13.50
N TYR A 146 6.00 -11.34 14.77
CA TYR A 146 5.33 -10.26 15.47
C TYR A 146 6.36 -9.23 15.90
N CYS A 147 6.04 -7.97 15.69
CA CYS A 147 6.88 -6.85 16.10
C CYS A 147 6.06 -5.84 16.88
N THR A 148 6.47 -5.57 18.13
CA THR A 148 5.84 -4.61 19.03
C THR A 148 6.89 -4.05 19.99
N THR A 149 6.53 -3.07 20.82
CA THR A 149 7.33 -2.68 21.99
C THR A 149 6.80 -3.29 23.28
N ARG A 150 7.58 -3.16 24.36
CA ARG A 150 7.13 -3.51 25.72
C ARG A 150 5.97 -2.62 26.16
N GLY A 151 5.01 -3.19 26.87
CA GLY A 151 3.82 -2.50 27.36
C GLY A 151 2.52 -3.24 27.01
N LEU A 152 1.43 -2.83 27.65
CA LEU A 152 0.04 -3.31 27.44
C LEU A 152 -0.15 -4.85 27.49
N GLY A 153 0.83 -5.60 28.02
CA GLY A 153 0.79 -7.07 28.08
C GLY A 153 0.81 -7.77 26.72
N LEU A 154 1.24 -7.11 25.64
CA LEU A 154 1.13 -7.66 24.28
C LEU A 154 2.01 -8.90 24.07
N GLU A 155 3.20 -8.93 24.66
CA GLU A 155 4.08 -10.10 24.60
C GLU A 155 3.42 -11.32 25.26
N GLN A 156 2.89 -11.14 26.48
CA GLN A 156 2.23 -12.22 27.21
C GLN A 156 0.98 -12.71 26.47
N ALA A 157 0.20 -11.78 25.88
CA ALA A 157 -0.95 -12.13 25.07
C ALA A 157 -0.57 -12.92 23.81
N LEU A 158 0.55 -12.59 23.16
CA LEU A 158 1.07 -13.36 22.02
C LEU A 158 1.43 -14.79 22.42
N TYR A 159 2.12 -14.97 23.55
CA TYR A 159 2.46 -16.31 24.04
C TYR A 159 1.21 -17.10 24.46
N ALA A 160 0.24 -16.46 25.10
CA ALA A 160 -1.05 -17.07 25.41
C ALA A 160 -1.83 -17.46 24.15
N ALA A 161 -1.69 -16.70 23.06
CA ALA A 161 -2.25 -17.01 21.75
C ALA A 161 -1.45 -18.06 20.94
N GLY A 162 -0.41 -18.66 21.55
CA GLY A 162 0.38 -19.75 20.97
C GLY A 162 1.62 -19.31 20.19
N ALA A 163 1.98 -18.02 20.18
CA ALA A 163 3.21 -17.58 19.54
C ALA A 163 4.44 -18.10 20.31
N GLN A 164 5.50 -18.43 19.59
CA GLN A 164 6.78 -18.84 20.17
C GLN A 164 7.72 -17.64 20.32
N THR A 165 8.64 -17.69 21.29
CA THR A 165 9.63 -16.62 21.52
C THR A 165 10.38 -16.24 20.24
N ARG A 166 10.73 -17.21 19.38
CA ARG A 166 11.41 -16.96 18.09
C ARG A 166 10.62 -16.06 17.14
N GLN A 167 9.30 -16.06 17.22
CA GLN A 167 8.39 -15.27 16.38
C GLN A 167 8.23 -13.83 16.87
N VAL A 168 8.50 -13.54 18.14
CA VAL A 168 8.22 -12.24 18.77
C VAL A 168 9.48 -11.38 18.88
N VAL A 169 9.49 -10.24 18.19
CA VAL A 169 10.53 -9.20 18.28
C VAL A 169 9.99 -8.03 19.10
N LEU A 170 10.66 -7.77 20.22
CA LEU A 170 10.39 -6.61 21.06
C LEU A 170 11.42 -5.53 20.78
N TRP A 171 10.92 -4.39 20.31
CA TRP A 171 11.71 -3.18 20.16
C TRP A 171 11.73 -2.36 21.46
N GLU A 172 12.81 -1.60 21.64
CA GLU A 172 12.99 -0.64 22.71
C GLU A 172 12.17 0.63 22.48
N LYS A 173 12.10 1.12 21.23
CA LYS A 173 11.42 2.38 20.90
C LYS A 173 10.21 2.15 19.99
N ASP A 174 9.06 2.69 20.39
CA ASP A 174 7.87 2.70 19.55
C ASP A 174 7.69 4.05 18.85
N ARG A 175 7.04 4.02 17.69
CA ARG A 175 6.29 5.19 17.21
C ARG A 175 4.86 4.98 17.68
N PRO A 176 4.38 5.74 18.68
CA PRO A 176 3.06 5.49 19.25
C PRO A 176 1.98 5.57 18.18
N LEU A 177 0.98 4.72 18.31
CA LEU A 177 -0.27 4.86 17.56
C LEU A 177 -0.92 6.18 17.97
N ARG A 178 -1.21 7.02 16.97
CA ARG A 178 -1.88 8.32 17.14
C ARG A 178 -3.12 8.34 16.26
N LEU A 179 -4.26 8.64 16.86
CA LEU A 179 -5.54 8.79 16.14
C LEU A 179 -5.84 10.24 15.73
N GLY A 180 -4.88 11.14 15.96
CA GLY A 180 -5.02 12.58 15.72
C GLY A 180 -4.99 13.40 17.01
N PRO A 181 -5.04 14.73 16.92
CA PRO A 181 -5.00 15.62 18.07
C PRO A 181 -6.13 15.33 19.07
N GLY A 182 -5.79 15.36 20.37
CA GLY A 182 -6.77 15.18 21.46
C GLY A 182 -7.34 13.76 21.63
N ARG A 183 -6.93 12.79 20.81
CA ARG A 183 -7.39 11.40 20.90
C ARG A 183 -6.39 10.50 21.65
N PRO A 184 -6.85 9.37 22.23
CA PRO A 184 -5.99 8.40 22.89
C PRO A 184 -4.84 7.91 21.99
N GLN A 185 -3.72 7.56 22.62
CA GLN A 185 -2.56 6.95 21.98
C GLN A 185 -2.50 5.47 22.33
N GLY A 186 -1.80 4.70 21.51
CA GLY A 186 -1.67 3.26 21.70
C GLY A 186 -0.33 2.71 21.23
N GLN A 187 -0.22 1.39 21.22
CA GLN A 187 0.93 0.64 20.72
C GLN A 187 0.55 -0.17 19.48
N TYR A 188 1.47 -0.26 18.53
CA TYR A 188 1.29 -1.11 17.36
C TYR A 188 1.88 -2.49 17.56
N LEU A 189 1.10 -3.51 17.24
CA LEU A 189 1.58 -4.86 16.95
C LEU A 189 1.53 -5.10 15.44
N LYS A 190 2.68 -5.37 14.83
CA LYS A 190 2.77 -5.63 13.38
C LYS A 190 3.02 -7.10 13.13
N LEU A 191 2.31 -7.64 12.14
CA LEU A 191 2.40 -9.03 11.72
C LEU A 191 3.10 -9.10 10.38
N TYR A 192 4.17 -9.89 10.34
CA TYR A 192 4.98 -10.15 9.17
C TYR A 192 4.92 -11.63 8.82
N LEU A 193 4.88 -11.93 7.53
CA LEU A 193 4.94 -13.28 6.99
C LEU A 193 6.22 -13.42 6.16
N PRO A 194 7.13 -14.37 6.48
CA PRO A 194 8.17 -14.78 5.54
C PRO A 194 7.50 -15.31 4.28
N TYR A 195 7.75 -14.65 3.16
CA TYR A 195 7.10 -14.97 1.90
C TYR A 195 8.08 -14.74 0.75
N ARG A 196 8.39 -15.83 0.02
CA ARG A 196 9.38 -15.84 -1.06
C ARG A 196 10.73 -15.25 -0.60
N HIS A 197 11.12 -14.10 -1.15
CA HIS A 197 12.40 -13.42 -0.95
C HIS A 197 12.39 -12.39 0.19
N GLY A 198 11.25 -12.18 0.87
CA GLY A 198 11.11 -11.10 1.83
C GLY A 198 10.18 -11.39 3.01
N LEU A 199 10.01 -10.37 3.84
CA LEU A 199 9.09 -10.34 4.97
C LEU A 199 7.91 -9.45 4.63
N LEU A 200 6.79 -10.05 4.28
CA LEU A 200 5.57 -9.35 3.87
C LEU A 200 4.80 -8.86 5.10
N PRO A 201 4.66 -7.55 5.35
CA PRO A 201 3.76 -7.04 6.38
C PRO A 201 2.30 -7.26 5.95
N ILE A 202 1.59 -8.16 6.61
CA ILE A 202 0.22 -8.57 6.22
C ILE A 202 -0.86 -7.94 7.09
N ALA A 203 -0.55 -7.55 8.32
CA ALA A 203 -1.51 -6.93 9.22
C ALA A 203 -0.83 -6.02 10.27
N VAL A 204 -1.60 -5.09 10.79
CA VAL A 204 -1.25 -4.27 11.95
C VAL A 204 -2.44 -4.24 12.90
N LEU A 205 -2.20 -4.47 14.18
CA LEU A 205 -3.15 -4.25 15.26
C LEU A 205 -2.68 -3.05 16.09
N GLY A 206 -3.60 -2.15 16.40
CA GLY A 206 -3.40 -1.02 17.29
C GLY A 206 -4.09 -1.27 18.61
N PHE A 207 -3.34 -1.22 19.71
CA PHE A 207 -3.87 -1.43 21.06
C PHE A 207 -3.87 -0.12 21.83
N ILE A 208 -5.05 0.36 22.21
CA ILE A 208 -5.28 1.69 22.75
C ILE A 208 -5.90 1.54 24.14
N PRO A 209 -5.19 1.85 25.22
CA PRO A 209 -5.77 1.83 26.56
C PRO A 209 -6.81 2.94 26.69
N LEU A 210 -8.02 2.56 27.11
CA LEU A 210 -9.12 3.44 27.47
C LEU A 210 -9.51 3.22 28.94
N PRO A 211 -10.28 4.14 29.57
CA PRO A 211 -10.71 3.98 30.96
C PRO A 211 -11.50 2.69 31.25
N ASP A 212 -12.22 2.18 30.26
CA ASP A 212 -13.09 1.00 30.34
C ASP A 212 -12.45 -0.29 29.81
N GLY A 213 -11.15 -0.25 29.48
CA GLY A 213 -10.38 -1.42 29.03
C GLY A 213 -9.53 -1.12 27.80
N LEU A 214 -9.23 -2.17 27.03
CA LEU A 214 -8.43 -2.06 25.82
C LEU A 214 -9.34 -1.89 24.60
N ALA A 215 -9.10 -0.83 23.84
CA ALA A 215 -9.60 -0.72 22.48
C ALA A 215 -8.59 -1.30 21.50
N VAL A 216 -9.11 -1.93 20.45
CA VAL A 216 -8.31 -2.53 19.38
C VAL A 216 -8.74 -1.96 18.04
N ASP A 217 -7.78 -1.45 17.30
CA ASP A 217 -7.86 -1.18 15.86
C ASP A 217 -7.14 -2.30 15.11
N SER A 218 -7.64 -2.71 13.94
CA SER A 218 -6.97 -3.70 13.10
C SER A 218 -6.94 -3.25 11.66
N ALA A 219 -5.89 -3.62 10.93
CA ALA A 219 -5.81 -3.44 9.49
C ALA A 219 -5.11 -4.65 8.86
N PHE A 220 -5.85 -5.43 8.09
CA PHE A 220 -5.36 -6.49 7.22
C PHE A 220 -5.38 -6.00 5.77
N PHE A 221 -4.25 -6.10 5.07
CA PHE A 221 -4.12 -5.56 3.72
C PHE A 221 -4.57 -6.58 2.67
N LEU A 222 -5.76 -6.38 2.09
CA LEU A 222 -6.39 -7.37 1.20
C LEU A 222 -5.49 -7.75 0.02
N GLU A 223 -4.90 -6.76 -0.65
CA GLU A 223 -4.01 -6.95 -1.80
C GLU A 223 -2.81 -7.85 -1.44
N ARG A 224 -2.31 -7.77 -0.19
CA ARG A 224 -1.19 -8.58 0.29
C ARG A 224 -1.63 -9.99 0.69
N LEU A 225 -2.82 -10.13 1.27
CA LEU A 225 -3.38 -11.46 1.58
C LEU A 225 -3.74 -12.21 0.29
N ALA A 226 -4.32 -11.53 -0.70
CA ALA A 226 -4.62 -12.09 -2.00
C ALA A 226 -3.34 -12.48 -2.76
N LEU A 227 -2.29 -11.63 -2.70
CA LEU A 227 -0.95 -11.94 -3.21
C LEU A 227 -0.42 -13.29 -2.70
N VAL A 228 -0.52 -13.53 -1.38
CA VAL A 228 -0.09 -14.79 -0.76
C VAL A 228 -0.96 -15.95 -1.21
N ARG A 229 -2.29 -15.79 -1.20
CA ARG A 229 -3.24 -16.85 -1.57
C ARG A 229 -3.13 -17.26 -3.04
N GLU A 230 -2.80 -16.32 -3.92
CA GLU A 230 -2.57 -16.55 -5.35
C GLU A 230 -1.13 -16.98 -5.66
N ALA A 231 -0.28 -17.11 -4.63
CA ALA A 231 1.13 -17.43 -4.73
C ALA A 231 1.89 -16.53 -5.73
N GLN A 232 1.62 -15.22 -5.76
CA GLN A 232 2.26 -14.29 -6.71
C GLN A 232 3.52 -13.65 -6.10
N PRO A 233 4.52 -13.23 -6.89
CA PRO A 233 5.77 -12.67 -6.37
C PRO A 233 5.64 -11.23 -5.85
N HIS A 234 4.74 -10.45 -6.42
CA HIS A 234 4.45 -9.06 -6.01
C HIS A 234 3.04 -8.64 -6.46
N PRO A 235 2.48 -7.53 -5.94
CA PRO A 235 1.10 -7.13 -6.26
C PRO A 235 0.82 -6.95 -7.75
N PHE A 236 1.79 -6.45 -8.53
CA PHE A 236 1.61 -6.27 -9.99
C PHE A 236 1.45 -7.57 -10.80
N ALA A 237 1.78 -8.74 -10.23
CA ALA A 237 1.55 -10.05 -10.82
C ALA A 237 0.24 -10.71 -10.35
N ALA A 238 -0.33 -10.20 -9.25
CA ALA A 238 -1.60 -10.66 -8.70
C ALA A 238 -2.80 -10.25 -9.56
N SER A 239 -3.90 -10.97 -9.41
CA SER A 239 -5.16 -10.75 -10.13
C SER A 239 -5.58 -9.27 -10.13
N SER A 240 -5.39 -8.57 -9.01
CA SER A 240 -5.72 -7.16 -8.84
C SER A 240 -5.02 -6.21 -9.84
N HIS A 241 -3.87 -6.58 -10.40
CA HIS A 241 -3.10 -5.72 -11.30
C HIS A 241 -2.70 -6.38 -12.62
N ARG A 242 -2.71 -7.72 -12.68
CA ARG A 242 -2.13 -8.50 -13.79
C ARG A 242 -2.70 -8.11 -15.15
N ASP A 243 -4.02 -7.98 -15.25
CA ASP A 243 -4.67 -7.65 -16.53
C ASP A 243 -4.41 -6.22 -16.95
N LEU A 244 -4.37 -5.29 -16.00
CA LEU A 244 -3.96 -3.91 -16.26
C LEU A 244 -2.51 -3.85 -16.73
N LEU A 245 -1.60 -4.56 -16.06
CA LEU A 245 -0.19 -4.61 -16.45
C LEU A 245 0.01 -5.20 -17.86
N ARG A 246 -0.76 -6.25 -18.21
CA ARG A 246 -0.79 -6.79 -19.58
C ARG A 246 -1.27 -5.76 -20.59
N ALA A 247 -2.35 -5.04 -20.29
CA ALA A 247 -2.89 -3.99 -21.15
C ALA A 247 -1.89 -2.83 -21.34
N LEU A 248 -1.20 -2.42 -20.28
CA LEU A 248 -0.14 -1.41 -20.32
C LEU A 248 1.03 -1.85 -21.23
N ARG A 249 1.48 -3.11 -21.10
CA ARG A 249 2.56 -3.66 -21.96
C ARG A 249 2.15 -3.78 -23.42
N ALA A 250 0.86 -3.98 -23.70
CA ALA A 250 0.33 -4.07 -25.06
C ALA A 250 0.03 -2.70 -25.70
N ASP A 251 0.06 -1.60 -24.93
CA ASP A 251 -0.21 -0.26 -25.44
C ASP A 251 0.99 0.33 -26.19
N PRO A 252 0.86 0.70 -27.48
CA PRO A 252 1.99 1.21 -28.27
C PRO A 252 2.68 2.44 -27.67
N ALA A 253 1.95 3.31 -26.95
CA ALA A 253 2.52 4.49 -26.32
C ALA A 253 3.28 4.16 -25.02
N LEU A 254 3.02 3.01 -24.41
CA LEU A 254 3.54 2.60 -23.10
C LEU A 254 4.48 1.39 -23.16
N ALA A 255 4.44 0.59 -24.23
CA ALA A 255 5.16 -0.68 -24.35
C ALA A 255 6.69 -0.54 -24.24
N ARG A 256 7.24 0.63 -24.53
CA ARG A 256 8.68 0.94 -24.42
C ARG A 256 9.09 1.42 -23.03
N LEU A 257 8.15 1.64 -22.12
CA LEU A 257 8.46 2.06 -20.76
C LEU A 257 9.08 0.90 -19.97
N GLY A 258 10.06 1.22 -19.14
CA GLY A 258 10.63 0.25 -18.20
C GLY A 258 9.63 -0.19 -17.13
N GLU A 259 9.90 -1.33 -16.48
CA GLU A 259 8.95 -1.95 -15.53
C GLU A 259 8.51 -1.02 -14.41
N ARG A 260 9.43 -0.26 -13.81
CA ARG A 260 9.11 0.71 -12.74
C ARG A 260 8.04 1.71 -13.16
N ALA A 261 8.09 2.17 -14.41
CA ALA A 261 7.10 3.10 -14.94
C ALA A 261 5.77 2.38 -15.20
N LEU A 262 5.79 1.16 -15.76
CA LEU A 262 4.58 0.36 -15.95
C LEU A 262 3.87 0.03 -14.61
N TYR A 263 4.62 -0.30 -13.57
CA TYR A 263 4.10 -0.50 -12.22
C TYR A 263 3.50 0.79 -11.64
N ARG A 264 4.13 1.95 -11.91
CA ARG A 264 3.58 3.25 -11.55
C ARG A 264 2.26 3.52 -12.25
N TRP A 265 2.18 3.27 -13.56
CA TRP A 265 0.94 3.36 -14.33
C TRP A 265 -0.15 2.46 -13.73
N ALA A 266 0.16 1.20 -13.44
CA ALA A 266 -0.81 0.27 -12.87
C ALA A 266 -1.36 0.73 -11.52
N ALA A 267 -0.48 1.17 -10.61
CA ALA A 267 -0.88 1.63 -9.28
C ALA A 267 -1.64 2.97 -9.31
N HIS A 268 -1.17 3.94 -10.09
CA HIS A 268 -1.82 5.25 -10.19
C HIS A 268 -3.17 5.18 -10.91
N LEU A 269 -3.33 4.40 -11.98
CA LEU A 269 -4.63 4.27 -12.66
C LEU A 269 -5.69 3.65 -11.73
N ARG A 270 -5.33 2.63 -10.93
CA ARG A 270 -6.23 2.07 -9.91
C ARG A 270 -6.68 3.11 -8.89
N ALA A 271 -5.72 3.87 -8.34
CA ALA A 271 -6.02 4.89 -7.36
C ALA A 271 -6.85 6.05 -7.95
N LEU A 272 -6.46 6.55 -9.13
CA LEU A 272 -7.17 7.62 -9.83
C LEU A 272 -8.61 7.20 -10.16
N LEU A 273 -8.82 5.99 -10.68
CA LEU A 273 -10.15 5.50 -11.02
C LEU A 273 -11.06 5.45 -9.78
N MET A 274 -10.56 4.93 -8.65
CA MET A 274 -11.35 4.87 -7.42
C MET A 274 -11.61 6.25 -6.79
N LEU A 275 -10.65 7.18 -6.90
CA LEU A 275 -10.84 8.55 -6.42
C LEU A 275 -11.87 9.31 -7.27
N LEU A 276 -11.81 9.18 -8.60
CA LEU A 276 -12.78 9.76 -9.53
C LEU A 276 -14.18 9.14 -9.31
N HIS A 277 -14.25 7.83 -9.09
CA HIS A 277 -15.49 7.13 -8.74
C HIS A 277 -16.11 7.67 -7.44
N ASP A 278 -15.28 8.07 -6.46
CA ASP A 278 -15.73 8.73 -5.22
C ASP A 278 -15.96 10.24 -5.35
N GLY A 279 -16.01 10.75 -6.58
CA GLY A 279 -16.34 12.14 -6.87
C GLY A 279 -15.23 13.16 -6.60
N ALA A 280 -13.96 12.73 -6.48
CA ALA A 280 -12.85 13.68 -6.56
C ALA A 280 -12.65 14.15 -8.01
N ASP A 281 -12.21 15.40 -8.15
CA ASP A 281 -11.80 15.97 -9.43
C ASP A 281 -10.28 16.11 -9.52
N ILE A 282 -9.74 16.03 -10.73
CA ILE A 282 -8.33 16.34 -11.00
C ILE A 282 -8.18 17.87 -11.05
N GLY A 283 -7.42 18.45 -10.11
CA GLY A 283 -7.37 19.91 -9.97
C GLY A 283 -6.15 20.45 -9.24
N GLY A 284 -6.15 21.75 -8.97
CA GLY A 284 -5.02 22.44 -8.35
C GLY A 284 -5.02 22.49 -6.82
N LYS A 285 -6.13 22.13 -6.17
CA LYS A 285 -6.36 22.33 -4.73
C LYS A 285 -6.86 21.05 -4.04
N GLY A 286 -6.70 20.98 -2.72
CA GLY A 286 -7.24 19.91 -1.87
C GLY A 286 -6.86 18.50 -2.36
N ALA A 287 -7.83 17.58 -2.33
CA ALA A 287 -7.68 16.24 -2.89
C ALA A 287 -7.25 16.26 -4.36
N GLY A 288 -7.81 17.17 -5.16
CA GLY A 288 -7.52 17.25 -6.60
C GLY A 288 -6.06 17.56 -6.92
N HIS A 289 -5.36 18.29 -6.04
CA HIS A 289 -3.92 18.53 -6.16
C HIS A 289 -3.12 17.21 -6.16
N VAL A 290 -3.54 16.24 -5.34
CA VAL A 290 -2.87 14.94 -5.21
C VAL A 290 -3.19 14.04 -6.40
N LEU A 291 -4.43 14.07 -6.90
CA LEU A 291 -4.77 13.40 -8.17
C LEU A 291 -3.92 13.98 -9.32
N ASN A 292 -3.81 15.31 -9.41
CA ASN A 292 -3.00 15.99 -10.41
C ASN A 292 -1.50 15.63 -10.26
N LYS A 293 -0.99 15.42 -9.04
CA LYS A 293 0.37 14.91 -8.83
C LYS A 293 0.58 13.56 -9.52
N MET A 294 -0.34 12.59 -9.32
CA MET A 294 -0.29 11.28 -9.98
C MET A 294 -0.42 11.40 -11.51
N VAL A 295 -1.35 12.22 -12.00
CA VAL A 295 -1.51 12.45 -13.45
C VAL A 295 -0.24 13.02 -14.07
N ARG A 296 0.39 14.03 -13.44
CA ARG A 296 1.65 14.60 -13.94
C ARG A 296 2.79 13.59 -13.90
N ASP A 297 2.83 12.72 -12.88
CA ASP A 297 3.80 11.61 -12.81
C ASP A 297 3.68 10.65 -14.01
N LEU A 298 2.45 10.31 -14.41
CA LEU A 298 2.19 9.50 -15.58
C LEU A 298 2.52 10.26 -16.88
N ALA A 299 2.03 11.49 -17.00
CA ALA A 299 2.24 12.34 -18.18
C ALA A 299 3.73 12.59 -18.46
N TYR A 300 4.57 12.71 -17.42
CA TYR A 300 6.02 12.84 -17.59
C TYR A 300 6.62 11.61 -18.31
N THR A 301 6.13 10.40 -18.10
CA THR A 301 6.69 9.21 -18.77
C THR A 301 6.38 9.15 -20.27
N VAL A 302 5.33 9.87 -20.70
CA VAL A 302 4.81 9.84 -22.07
C VAL A 302 4.90 11.19 -22.78
N HIS A 303 5.46 12.22 -22.14
CA HIS A 303 5.46 13.58 -22.69
C HIS A 303 6.13 13.70 -24.06
N ALA A 304 7.09 12.83 -24.40
CA ALA A 304 7.77 12.81 -25.69
C ALA A 304 7.09 11.91 -26.74
N HIS A 305 6.07 11.14 -26.36
CA HIS A 305 5.37 10.22 -27.25
C HIS A 305 4.22 10.94 -27.95
N SER A 306 4.02 10.62 -29.24
CA SER A 306 2.96 11.20 -30.08
C SER A 306 1.76 10.28 -30.25
N ALA A 307 1.90 8.98 -29.94
CA ALA A 307 0.82 8.03 -30.05
C ALA A 307 -0.21 8.24 -28.93
N PRO A 308 -1.53 8.20 -29.23
CA PRO A 308 -2.56 8.29 -28.22
C PRO A 308 -2.53 7.05 -27.31
N ILE A 309 -2.76 7.28 -26.01
CA ILE A 309 -2.88 6.20 -25.02
C ILE A 309 -4.29 5.64 -25.11
N ARG A 310 -4.44 4.32 -25.20
CA ARG A 310 -5.76 3.68 -25.30
C ARG A 310 -6.40 3.55 -23.91
N LEU A 311 -6.75 4.68 -23.30
CA LEU A 311 -7.23 4.73 -21.91
C LEU A 311 -8.48 3.91 -21.66
N GLU A 312 -9.38 3.77 -22.64
CA GLU A 312 -10.56 2.90 -22.52
C GLU A 312 -10.16 1.46 -22.18
N ALA A 313 -9.27 0.84 -22.95
CA ALA A 313 -8.81 -0.52 -22.71
C ALA A 313 -8.07 -0.66 -21.36
N LEU A 314 -7.30 0.36 -20.97
CA LEU A 314 -6.61 0.41 -19.68
C LEU A 314 -7.60 0.48 -18.52
N LEU A 315 -8.62 1.34 -18.60
CA LEU A 315 -9.61 1.50 -17.54
C LEU A 315 -10.53 0.30 -17.43
N THR A 316 -10.89 -0.35 -18.54
CA THR A 316 -11.62 -1.63 -18.49
C THR A 316 -10.80 -2.72 -17.79
N ALA A 317 -9.49 -2.83 -18.11
CA ALA A 317 -8.61 -3.78 -17.42
C ALA A 317 -8.41 -3.43 -15.93
N CYS A 318 -8.35 -2.13 -15.62
CA CYS A 318 -8.30 -1.61 -14.27
C CYS A 318 -9.56 -1.98 -13.46
N ALA A 319 -10.75 -1.78 -14.04
CA ALA A 319 -12.02 -2.14 -13.42
C ALA A 319 -12.12 -3.64 -13.12
N ARG A 320 -11.66 -4.51 -14.04
CA ARG A 320 -11.56 -5.96 -13.77
C ARG A 320 -10.63 -6.26 -12.58
N GLY A 321 -9.47 -5.60 -12.52
CA GLY A 321 -8.55 -5.71 -11.38
C GLY A 321 -9.13 -5.21 -10.06
N LEU A 322 -9.97 -4.17 -10.09
CA LEU A 322 -10.68 -3.66 -8.91
C LEU A 322 -11.81 -4.58 -8.45
N ALA A 323 -12.46 -5.30 -9.36
CA ALA A 323 -13.43 -6.34 -9.02
C ALA A 323 -12.79 -7.45 -8.18
N HIS A 324 -11.50 -7.75 -8.41
CA HIS A 324 -10.71 -8.67 -7.57
C HIS A 324 -10.34 -8.10 -6.18
N SER A 325 -10.54 -6.80 -5.94
CA SER A 325 -10.50 -6.19 -4.60
C SER A 325 -11.92 -6.03 -3.99
N GLY A 326 -12.96 -6.48 -4.71
CA GLY A 326 -14.37 -6.39 -4.29
C GLY A 326 -15.10 -5.13 -4.78
N TYR A 327 -14.59 -4.42 -5.79
CA TYR A 327 -15.25 -3.26 -6.39
C TYR A 327 -15.56 -3.51 -7.86
N ALA A 328 -16.78 -3.96 -8.14
CA ALA A 328 -17.29 -4.09 -9.50
C ALA A 328 -17.80 -2.72 -9.97
N LEU A 329 -17.05 -2.08 -10.86
CA LEU A 329 -17.46 -0.82 -11.50
C LEU A 329 -18.25 -1.14 -12.77
N ASP A 330 -19.36 -0.44 -12.99
CA ASP A 330 -20.11 -0.53 -14.24
C ASP A 330 -19.26 0.05 -15.39
N PRO A 331 -19.06 -0.68 -16.51
CA PRO A 331 -18.41 -0.14 -17.69
C PRO A 331 -19.00 1.20 -18.19
N ALA A 332 -20.31 1.44 -18.00
CA ALA A 332 -20.97 2.69 -18.37
C ALA A 332 -20.43 3.90 -17.58
N ASP A 333 -20.03 3.68 -16.32
CA ASP A 333 -19.51 4.71 -15.41
C ASP A 333 -18.05 5.08 -15.70
N LEU A 334 -17.36 4.36 -16.59
CA LEU A 334 -15.96 4.62 -16.93
C LEU A 334 -15.79 5.78 -17.91
N SER A 335 -16.85 6.20 -18.60
CA SER A 335 -16.80 7.24 -19.63
C SER A 335 -16.34 8.60 -19.08
N GLY A 336 -16.86 9.02 -17.93
CA GLY A 336 -16.48 10.25 -17.23
C GLY A 336 -15.01 10.25 -16.76
N PRO A 337 -14.59 9.26 -15.94
CA PRO A 337 -13.20 9.11 -15.53
C PRO A 337 -12.21 9.04 -16.71
N ARG A 338 -12.58 8.34 -17.80
CA ARG A 338 -11.78 8.29 -19.03
C ARG A 338 -11.54 9.70 -19.59
N ALA A 339 -12.61 10.46 -19.85
CA ALA A 339 -12.51 11.79 -20.43
C ALA A 339 -11.68 12.74 -19.54
N ALA A 340 -11.92 12.70 -18.23
CA ALA A 340 -11.16 13.50 -17.26
C ALA A 340 -9.65 13.17 -17.27
N LEU A 341 -9.30 11.88 -17.32
CA LEU A 341 -7.91 11.43 -17.37
C LEU A 341 -7.24 11.75 -18.70
N GLU A 342 -7.92 11.54 -19.84
CA GLU A 342 -7.43 11.91 -21.18
C GLU A 342 -7.07 13.39 -21.21
N GLU A 343 -8.02 14.25 -20.82
CA GLU A 343 -7.83 15.70 -20.84
C GLU A 343 -6.70 16.13 -19.87
N ALA A 344 -6.63 15.53 -18.69
CA ALA A 344 -5.61 15.87 -17.69
C ALA A 344 -4.21 15.41 -18.10
N LEU A 345 -4.05 14.20 -18.64
CA LEU A 345 -2.77 13.69 -19.14
C LEU A 345 -2.26 14.54 -20.30
N ASP A 346 -3.13 14.89 -21.23
CA ASP A 346 -2.81 15.72 -22.39
C ASP A 346 -2.34 17.11 -22.00
N ARG A 347 -3.09 17.77 -21.11
CA ARG A 347 -2.71 19.09 -20.56
C ARG A 347 -1.37 19.00 -19.83
N ALA A 348 -1.19 18.01 -18.96
CA ALA A 348 0.03 17.82 -18.20
C ALA A 348 1.24 17.55 -19.12
N ALA A 349 1.10 16.68 -20.12
CA ALA A 349 2.16 16.34 -21.07
C ALA A 349 2.57 17.56 -21.91
N ARG A 350 1.60 18.36 -22.39
CA ARG A 350 1.87 19.63 -23.09
C ARG A 350 2.65 20.60 -22.21
N GLN A 351 2.20 20.81 -20.97
CA GLN A 351 2.87 21.71 -20.04
C GLN A 351 4.30 21.23 -19.74
N ILE A 352 4.49 19.94 -19.45
CA ILE A 352 5.81 19.36 -19.18
C ILE A 352 6.75 19.57 -20.37
N ARG A 353 6.32 19.31 -21.60
CA ARG A 353 7.12 19.58 -22.81
C ARG A 353 7.55 21.04 -22.90
N GLN A 354 6.63 21.97 -22.65
CA GLN A 354 6.92 23.40 -22.70
C GLN A 354 7.95 23.82 -21.64
N GLU A 355 7.81 23.34 -20.40
CA GLU A 355 8.76 23.69 -19.33
C GLU A 355 10.14 23.05 -19.54
N LEU A 356 10.21 21.81 -20.06
CA LEU A 356 11.47 21.19 -20.44
C LEU A 356 12.16 21.96 -21.58
N ALA A 357 11.42 22.38 -22.61
CA ALA A 357 11.98 23.20 -23.69
C ALA A 357 12.51 24.56 -23.20
N ARG A 358 11.83 25.17 -22.22
CA ARG A 358 12.30 26.41 -21.56
C ARG A 358 13.56 26.18 -20.74
N LEU A 359 13.63 25.07 -20.00
CA LEU A 359 14.83 24.67 -19.26
C LEU A 359 16.01 24.50 -20.22
N GLU A 360 15.81 23.75 -21.31
CA GLU A 360 16.82 23.54 -22.35
C GLU A 360 17.28 24.85 -23.00
N HIS A 361 16.36 25.77 -23.27
CA HIS A 361 16.70 27.08 -23.79
C HIS A 361 17.51 27.92 -22.79
N ALA A 362 17.11 27.92 -21.51
CA ALA A 362 17.82 28.64 -20.45
C ALA A 362 19.24 28.12 -20.28
N VAL A 363 19.42 26.80 -20.21
CA VAL A 363 20.74 26.15 -20.08
C VAL A 363 21.62 26.44 -21.29
N ARG A 364 21.07 26.38 -22.52
CA ARG A 364 21.83 26.73 -23.74
C ARG A 364 22.26 28.20 -23.77
N ARG A 365 21.45 29.12 -23.25
CA ARG A 365 21.72 30.57 -23.31
C ARG A 365 22.66 31.06 -22.21
N GLN A 366 22.53 30.53 -21.00
CA GLN A 366 23.17 31.07 -19.80
C GLN A 366 24.21 30.12 -19.19
N GLY A 367 24.25 28.86 -19.64
CA GLY A 367 25.02 27.80 -18.99
C GLY A 367 24.27 27.18 -17.82
N LEU A 368 24.54 25.90 -17.53
CA LEU A 368 23.86 25.14 -16.48
C LEU A 368 24.08 25.75 -15.08
N GLU A 369 25.27 26.27 -14.81
CA GLU A 369 25.65 26.87 -13.52
C GLU A 369 24.83 28.12 -13.19
N ALA A 370 24.35 28.85 -14.21
CA ALA A 370 23.54 30.04 -14.05
C ALA A 370 22.03 29.75 -13.94
N VAL A 371 21.60 28.50 -14.15
CA VAL A 371 20.19 28.12 -14.13
C VAL A 371 19.81 27.54 -12.76
N ASP A 372 18.92 28.25 -12.07
CA ASP A 372 18.32 27.75 -10.83
C ASP A 372 17.23 26.69 -11.11
N LEU A 373 17.60 25.42 -10.96
CA LEU A 373 16.67 24.29 -11.12
C LEU A 373 15.55 24.29 -10.06
N ALA A 374 15.80 24.83 -8.86
CA ALA A 374 14.79 24.91 -7.82
C ALA A 374 13.69 25.92 -8.19
N ARG A 375 14.06 27.00 -8.88
CA ARG A 375 13.10 27.99 -9.42
C ARG A 375 12.16 27.39 -10.46
N PHE A 376 12.65 26.47 -11.32
CA PHE A 376 11.79 25.74 -12.25
C PHE A 376 10.76 24.86 -11.51
N ALA A 377 11.12 24.28 -10.37
CA ALA A 377 10.18 23.54 -9.54
C ALA A 377 9.13 24.44 -8.89
N SER A 378 9.55 25.53 -8.24
CA SER A 378 8.65 26.41 -7.49
C SER A 378 7.74 27.28 -8.37
N GLU A 379 8.25 27.81 -9.49
CA GLU A 379 7.51 28.75 -10.34
C GLU A 379 6.82 28.07 -11.55
N ARG A 380 7.37 26.96 -12.03
CA ARG A 380 6.89 26.29 -13.26
C ARG A 380 6.31 24.90 -13.01
N GLY A 381 6.40 24.40 -11.78
CA GLY A 381 5.93 23.06 -11.42
C GLY A 381 6.69 21.93 -12.14
N LEU A 382 7.90 22.20 -12.62
CA LEU A 382 8.77 21.19 -13.23
C LEU A 382 9.59 20.52 -12.14
N ARG A 383 9.31 19.24 -11.85
CA ARG A 383 9.94 18.59 -10.70
C ARG A 383 11.46 18.46 -10.88
N PRO A 384 12.26 18.63 -9.80
CA PRO A 384 13.72 18.60 -9.91
C PRO A 384 14.25 17.32 -10.54
N GLU A 385 13.68 16.16 -10.22
CA GLU A 385 14.07 14.87 -10.78
C GLU A 385 13.85 14.81 -12.30
N TRP A 386 12.78 15.41 -12.80
CA TRP A 386 12.45 15.45 -14.24
C TRP A 386 13.41 16.35 -15.01
N ALA A 387 13.71 17.53 -14.44
CA ALA A 387 14.69 18.46 -14.98
C ALA A 387 16.07 17.77 -15.07
N ARG A 388 16.49 17.14 -13.98
CA ARG A 388 17.79 16.44 -13.90
C ARG A 388 17.88 15.28 -14.89
N GLN A 389 16.86 14.44 -14.95
CA GLN A 389 16.81 13.33 -15.92
C GLN A 389 16.91 13.85 -17.36
N ARG A 390 16.21 14.94 -17.69
CA ARG A 390 16.29 15.54 -19.01
C ARG A 390 17.68 16.09 -19.33
N LEU A 391 18.30 16.81 -18.39
CA LEU A 391 19.64 17.36 -18.57
C LEU A 391 20.70 16.25 -18.73
N GLN A 392 20.58 15.15 -17.98
CA GLN A 392 21.42 13.97 -18.15
C GLN A 392 21.26 13.33 -19.54
N GLN A 393 20.02 13.24 -20.05
CA GLN A 393 19.77 12.76 -21.43
C GLN A 393 20.40 13.66 -22.49
N LEU A 394 20.60 14.94 -22.20
CA LEU A 394 21.27 15.92 -23.07
C LEU A 394 22.80 15.93 -22.88
N GLY A 395 23.35 15.02 -22.06
CA GLY A 395 24.79 14.89 -21.84
C GLY A 395 25.37 15.74 -20.73
N HIS A 396 24.54 16.45 -19.95
CA HIS A 396 25.04 17.21 -18.80
C HIS A 396 25.37 16.30 -17.62
N VAL A 397 26.57 16.49 -17.06
CA VAL A 397 26.98 15.84 -15.81
C VAL A 397 26.47 16.66 -14.64
N LEU A 398 25.55 16.08 -13.87
CA LEU A 398 25.00 16.69 -12.67
C LEU A 398 25.49 15.92 -11.44
N PRO A 399 25.93 16.61 -10.36
CA PRO A 399 26.35 15.93 -9.12
C PRO A 399 25.19 15.10 -8.59
N ALA A 400 25.49 13.93 -8.03
CA ALA A 400 24.45 13.05 -7.49
C ALA A 400 23.54 13.82 -6.52
N SER A 401 22.22 13.70 -6.73
CA SER A 401 21.26 14.27 -5.80
C SER A 401 21.02 13.24 -4.71
N HIS A 402 21.64 13.46 -3.56
CA HIS A 402 21.34 12.71 -2.34
C HIS A 402 20.30 13.49 -1.54
N GLY A 403 19.03 13.37 -1.95
CA GLY A 403 17.95 13.63 -0.99
C GLY A 403 18.06 12.60 0.14
N PRO A 404 17.68 12.93 1.39
CA PRO A 404 17.71 11.95 2.47
C PRO A 404 16.81 10.77 2.10
N GLU A 405 17.42 9.61 1.85
CA GLU A 405 16.68 8.39 1.57
C GLU A 405 15.93 8.01 2.85
N ARG A 406 14.62 8.25 2.87
CA ARG A 406 13.80 7.96 4.05
C ARG A 406 13.64 6.46 4.17
N TYR A 407 14.33 5.86 5.13
CA TYR A 407 14.20 4.45 5.44
C TYR A 407 12.73 4.08 5.70
N SER A 408 12.27 3.04 5.02
CA SER A 408 10.95 2.45 5.21
C SER A 408 11.11 0.98 5.46
N LEU A 409 10.76 0.55 6.67
CA LEU A 409 10.77 -0.87 7.02
C LEU A 409 9.86 -1.68 6.08
N ARG A 410 8.69 -1.16 5.71
CA ARG A 410 7.79 -1.84 4.75
C ARG A 410 8.53 -2.16 3.44
N ASN A 411 9.23 -1.17 2.90
CA ASN A 411 9.90 -1.27 1.61
C ASN A 411 11.18 -2.13 1.71
N ALA A 412 11.91 -2.01 2.82
CA ALA A 412 13.11 -2.80 3.08
C ALA A 412 12.80 -4.28 3.37
N ALA A 413 11.66 -4.56 4.01
CA ALA A 413 11.25 -5.92 4.35
C ALA A 413 10.82 -6.73 3.14
N PHE A 414 10.20 -6.09 2.15
CA PHE A 414 9.72 -6.76 0.94
C PHE A 414 10.05 -5.94 -0.31
N PRO A 415 11.31 -5.96 -0.79
CA PRO A 415 11.70 -5.33 -2.04
C PRO A 415 11.24 -6.18 -3.25
N PHE A 416 11.55 -5.78 -4.49
CA PHE A 416 11.40 -6.69 -5.64
C PHE A 416 12.47 -7.80 -5.60
N GLU A 417 12.18 -9.00 -6.13
CA GLU A 417 13.12 -10.14 -6.16
C GLU A 417 14.46 -9.77 -6.83
N SER A 418 14.41 -8.96 -7.89
CA SER A 418 15.62 -8.46 -8.58
C SER A 418 16.54 -7.61 -7.70
N CYS A 419 16.08 -7.17 -6.53
CA CYS A 419 16.86 -6.35 -5.60
C CYS A 419 17.54 -7.17 -4.49
N THR A 420 17.38 -8.49 -4.46
CA THR A 420 17.97 -9.35 -3.42
C THR A 420 19.13 -10.20 -3.97
N PHE A 421 20.34 -9.98 -3.43
CA PHE A 421 21.53 -10.83 -3.61
C PHE A 421 22.03 -11.39 -2.25
N ALA A 422 21.11 -11.66 -1.31
CA ALA A 422 21.42 -11.93 0.09
C ALA A 422 21.24 -13.41 0.49
N PRO A 423 21.89 -13.87 1.59
CA PRO A 423 21.65 -15.19 2.19
C PRO A 423 20.17 -15.42 2.58
N PRO A 424 19.76 -16.65 2.94
CA PRO A 424 18.39 -16.96 3.31
C PRO A 424 17.86 -15.96 4.34
N LEU A 425 16.65 -15.45 4.10
CA LEU A 425 16.01 -14.49 4.99
C LEU A 425 15.94 -15.07 6.40
N GLN A 426 16.50 -14.34 7.38
CA GLN A 426 16.35 -14.61 8.80
C GLN A 426 15.38 -13.58 9.41
N PRO A 427 14.07 -13.88 9.50
CA PRO A 427 13.04 -12.89 9.82
C PRO A 427 13.28 -12.12 11.12
N ARG A 428 13.63 -12.84 12.19
CA ARG A 428 13.86 -12.26 13.51
C ARG A 428 15.05 -11.30 13.49
N ALA A 429 16.20 -11.76 12.96
CA ALA A 429 17.41 -10.96 12.87
C ALA A 429 17.20 -9.72 12.00
N PHE A 430 16.47 -9.86 10.88
CA PHE A 430 16.10 -8.74 10.02
C PHE A 430 15.28 -7.69 10.79
N LEU A 431 14.21 -8.11 11.48
CA LEU A 431 13.34 -7.20 12.25
C LEU A 431 14.08 -6.52 13.41
N GLN A 432 15.01 -7.22 14.06
CA GLN A 432 15.86 -6.63 15.10
C GLN A 432 16.82 -5.59 14.52
N ALA A 433 17.51 -5.90 13.42
CA ALA A 433 18.43 -4.97 12.76
C ALA A 433 17.70 -3.74 12.17
N ALA A 434 16.44 -3.92 11.77
CA ALA A 434 15.60 -2.85 11.24
C ALA A 434 15.28 -1.75 12.27
N GLU A 435 15.31 -2.06 13.58
CA GLU A 435 15.04 -1.09 14.64
C GLU A 435 16.05 0.06 14.62
N ALA A 436 17.34 -0.25 14.51
CA ALA A 436 18.42 0.72 14.53
C ALA A 436 18.42 1.71 13.34
N ARG A 437 17.63 1.42 12.29
CA ARG A 437 17.54 2.23 11.06
C ARG A 437 16.31 3.15 11.01
N ARG A 438 15.42 3.06 12.00
CA ARG A 438 14.05 3.60 11.97
C ARG A 438 13.89 4.85 12.82
#